data_AF-A0A2D0H7S2-F1
#
_entry.id   AF-A0A2D0H7S2-F1
#
_cell.length_a   1.000
_cell.length_b   1.000
_cell.length_c   1.000
_cell.angle_alpha   90.00
_cell.angle_beta   90.00
_cell.angle_gamma   90.00
#
_symmetry.space_group_name_H-M   'P 1'
#
loop_
_entity.id
_entity.type
_entity.pdbx_description
1 polymer ?
#
loop_
_entity_poly.entity_id
_entity_poly.type
_entity_poly.pdbx_seq_one_letter_code
_entity_poly.pdbx_strand_id
1 'polypeptide(L)'
;MISVDELVDSFVDIVSKNGNLLLNIGPNADGSISKLQTERLLGLGKWLDVNGEAIFGSRYWIRSEDVSTQGIRVRYTTNKGNLY
;
A
#
# COMPACT_ATOMS: atom_id res chain seq x y z
N MET A 1 -8.09 -11.30 -9.83
CA MET A 1 -7.61 -9.91 -9.67
C MET A 1 -7.62 -9.63 -8.18
N ILE A 2 -6.56 -9.03 -7.64
CA ILE A 2 -6.41 -8.77 -6.20
C ILE A 2 -7.53 -7.88 -5.65
N SER A 3 -7.87 -8.05 -4.37
CA SER A 3 -8.80 -7.17 -3.65
C SER A 3 -8.14 -5.82 -3.31
N VAL A 4 -8.93 -4.87 -2.80
CA VAL A 4 -8.38 -3.58 -2.31
C VAL A 4 -7.47 -3.83 -1.11
N ASP A 5 -7.90 -4.67 -0.17
CA ASP A 5 -7.14 -4.96 1.04
C ASP A 5 -5.82 -5.68 0.72
N GLU A 6 -5.84 -6.64 -0.22
CA GLU A 6 -4.62 -7.31 -0.67
C GLU A 6 -3.64 -6.35 -1.38
N LEU A 7 -4.16 -5.38 -2.13
CA LEU A 7 -3.36 -4.32 -2.76
C LEU A 7 -2.71 -3.42 -1.71
N VAL A 8 -3.46 -3.02 -0.68
CA VAL A 8 -2.94 -2.22 0.43
C VAL A 8 -1.88 -3.01 1.20
N ASP A 9 -2.17 -4.25 1.59
CA ASP A 9 -1.22 -5.13 2.29
C ASP A 9 0.09 -5.28 1.51
N SER A 10 -0.01 -5.53 0.21
CA SER A 10 1.16 -5.65 -0.67
C SER A 10 1.93 -4.34 -0.76
N PHE A 11 1.23 -3.21 -0.88
CA PHE A 11 1.88 -1.91 -0.97
C PHE A 11 2.65 -1.56 0.31
N VAL A 12 2.03 -1.75 1.48
CA VAL A 12 2.65 -1.48 2.77
C VAL A 12 3.86 -2.40 3.01
N ASP A 13 3.78 -3.67 2.63
CA ASP A 13 4.91 -4.61 2.71
C ASP A 13 6.10 -4.16 1.84
N ILE A 14 5.83 -3.70 0.61
CA ILE A 14 6.85 -3.21 -0.31
C ILE A 14 7.52 -1.95 0.26
N VAL A 15 6.75 -0.98 0.73
CA VAL A 15 7.29 0.29 1.26
C VAL A 15 8.10 0.04 2.54
N SER A 16 7.64 -0.81 3.45
CA SER A 16 8.38 -1.13 4.69
C SER A 16 9.73 -1.80 4.41
N LYS A 17 9.85 -2.47 3.26
CA LYS A 17 11.07 -3.15 2.79
C LYS A 17 11.88 -2.31 1.81
N ASN A 18 11.74 -0.99 1.85
CA ASN A 18 12.51 -0.02 1.05
C ASN A 18 12.25 -0.12 -0.47
N GLY A 19 11.03 -0.52 -0.87
CA GLY A 19 10.62 -0.63 -2.26
C GLY A 19 9.55 0.39 -2.66
N ASN A 20 9.30 0.46 -3.98
CA ASN A 20 8.19 1.19 -4.57
C ASN A 20 7.26 0.21 -5.31
N LEU A 21 5.95 0.46 -5.23
CA LEU A 21 4.96 -0.29 -6.01
C LEU A 21 4.71 0.42 -7.34
N LEU A 22 4.96 -0.29 -8.45
CA LEU A 22 4.52 0.12 -9.78
C LEU A 22 3.33 -0.76 -10.18
N LEU A 23 2.12 -0.20 -10.11
CA LEU A 23 0.89 -0.91 -10.42
C LEU A 23 0.53 -0.76 -11.90
N ASN A 24 0.56 -1.87 -12.64
CA ASN A 24 0.15 -1.89 -14.03
C ASN A 24 -1.38 -1.90 -14.19
N ILE A 25 -1.89 -1.20 -15.19
CA ILE A 25 -3.29 -1.25 -15.61
C ILE A 25 -3.38 -1.72 -17.07
N GLY A 26 -4.41 -2.51 -17.37
CA GLY A 26 -4.68 -2.98 -18.74
C GLY A 26 -6.03 -2.42 -19.19
N PRO A 27 -6.05 -1.35 -19.99
CA PRO A 27 -7.29 -0.83 -20.57
C PRO A 27 -7.96 -1.86 -21.48
N ASN A 28 -9.27 -1.72 -21.64
CA ASN A 28 -10.06 -2.45 -22.63
C ASN A 28 -9.65 -2.05 -24.06
N ALA A 29 -10.13 -2.80 -25.06
CA ALA A 29 -9.82 -2.53 -26.46
C ALA A 29 -10.28 -1.14 -26.95
N ASP A 30 -11.31 -0.57 -26.31
CA ASP A 30 -11.81 0.79 -26.57
C ASP A 30 -11.05 1.88 -25.78
N GLY A 31 -10.00 1.50 -25.04
CA GLY A 31 -9.20 2.39 -24.20
C GLY A 31 -9.80 2.69 -22.82
N SER A 32 -11.00 2.20 -22.50
CA SER A 32 -11.60 2.39 -21.18
C SER A 32 -10.91 1.55 -20.10
N ILE A 33 -10.82 2.06 -18.87
CA ILE A 33 -10.36 1.27 -17.72
C ILE A 33 -11.53 0.44 -17.20
N SER A 34 -11.30 -0.86 -16.99
CA SER A 34 -12.33 -1.75 -16.47
C SER A 34 -12.84 -1.29 -15.09
N LYS A 35 -14.14 -1.45 -14.83
CA LYS A 35 -14.76 -1.07 -13.55
C LYS A 35 -14.01 -1.66 -12.36
N LEU A 36 -13.58 -2.92 -12.47
CA LEU A 36 -12.86 -3.61 -11.41
C LEU A 36 -11.51 -2.95 -11.10
N GLN A 37 -10.70 -2.60 -12.12
CA GLN A 37 -9.45 -1.87 -11.92
C GLN A 37 -9.71 -0.48 -11.30
N THR A 38 -10.73 0.23 -11.79
CA THR A 38 -11.12 1.54 -11.24
C THR A 38 -11.49 1.45 -9.76
N GLU A 39 -12.27 0.45 -9.36
CA GLU A 39 -12.60 0.22 -7.95
C GLU A 39 -11.36 -0.01 -7.08
N ARG A 40 -10.34 -0.71 -7.60
CA ARG A 40 -9.11 -0.98 -6.83
C ARG A 40 -8.23 0.26 -6.70
N LEU A 41 -8.06 1.02 -7.78
CA LEU A 41 -7.32 2.28 -7.76
C LEU A 41 -7.97 3.29 -6.81
N LEU A 42 -9.30 3.45 -6.88
CA LEU A 42 -10.03 4.35 -6.00
C LEU A 42 -10.02 3.85 -4.54
N GLY A 43 -10.09 2.54 -4.32
CA GLY A 43 -9.97 1.95 -2.98
C GLY A 43 -8.62 2.24 -2.33
N LEU A 44 -7.52 2.02 -3.07
CA LEU A 44 -6.18 2.35 -2.60
C LEU A 44 -6.03 3.86 -2.35
N GLY A 45 -6.56 4.70 -3.25
CA GLY A 45 -6.56 6.16 -3.08
C GLY A 45 -7.25 6.61 -1.80
N LYS A 46 -8.46 6.12 -1.54
CA LYS A 46 -9.19 6.42 -0.29
C LYS A 46 -8.44 6.00 0.96
N TRP A 47 -7.76 4.87 0.92
CA TRP A 47 -6.93 4.43 2.04
C TRP A 47 -5.72 5.35 2.25
N LEU A 48 -5.09 5.81 1.17
CA LEU A 48 -3.97 6.75 1.20
C LEU A 48 -4.37 8.16 1.64
N ASP A 49 -5.60 8.60 1.41
CA ASP A 49 -6.09 9.89 1.92
C ASP A 49 -6.04 9.94 3.46
N VAL A 50 -6.19 8.79 4.12
CA VAL A 50 -6.12 8.68 5.58
C VAL A 50 -4.72 8.31 6.08
N ASN A 51 -4.04 7.37 5.41
CA ASN A 51 -2.81 6.76 5.91
C ASN A 51 -1.55 7.23 5.18
N GLY A 52 -1.68 8.16 4.24
CA GLY A 52 -0.60 8.60 3.35
C GLY A 52 0.62 9.17 4.07
N GLU A 53 0.46 9.70 5.28
CA GLU A 53 1.59 10.18 6.10
C GLU A 53 2.58 9.07 6.45
N ALA A 54 2.11 7.84 6.70
CA ALA A 54 2.98 6.69 6.96
C ALA A 54 3.69 6.19 5.69
N ILE A 55 3.27 6.63 4.50
CA ILE A 55 3.76 6.11 3.22
C ILE A 55 4.60 7.14 2.48
N PHE A 56 4.04 8.31 2.19
CA PHE A 56 4.69 9.29 1.34
C PHE A 56 5.81 10.01 2.08
N GLY A 57 7.02 9.94 1.51
CA GLY A 57 8.22 10.54 2.10
C GLY A 57 8.82 9.73 3.25
N SER A 58 8.20 8.61 3.63
CA SER A 58 8.74 7.73 4.67
C SER A 58 9.99 6.97 4.21
N ARG A 59 10.65 6.32 5.17
CA ARG A 59 11.81 5.44 4.96
C ARG A 59 11.59 4.13 5.70
N TYR A 60 12.23 3.06 5.23
CA TYR A 60 12.25 1.79 5.96
C TYR A 60 12.83 1.97 7.37
N TRP A 61 12.37 1.14 8.30
CA TRP A 61 12.95 1.04 9.64
C TRP A 61 13.90 -0.16 9.73
N ILE A 62 14.68 -0.26 10.81
CA ILE A 62 15.64 -1.36 11.02
C ILE A 62 14.95 -2.74 11.06
N ARG A 63 13.68 -2.78 11.46
CA ARG A 63 12.80 -3.95 11.36
C ARG A 63 11.61 -3.56 10.48
N SER A 64 11.32 -4.33 9.43
CA SER A 64 10.25 -4.01 8.47
C SER A 64 8.90 -4.64 8.81
N GLU A 65 8.88 -5.66 9.66
CA GLU A 65 7.69 -6.45 9.99
C GLU A 65 7.74 -7.02 11.41
N ASP A 66 6.55 -7.24 11.98
CA ASP A 66 6.35 -7.98 13.23
C ASP A 66 4.96 -8.63 13.24
N VAL A 67 4.64 -9.31 14.34
CA VAL A 67 3.31 -9.83 14.65
C VAL A 67 2.89 -9.30 16.02
N SER A 68 1.73 -8.65 16.10
CA SER A 68 1.21 -8.13 17.36
C SER A 68 0.89 -9.25 18.35
N THR A 69 0.67 -8.91 19.61
CA THR A 69 0.24 -9.86 20.66
C THR A 69 -1.07 -10.56 20.34
N GLN A 70 -1.85 -10.04 19.39
CA GLN A 70 -3.11 -10.61 18.91
C GLN A 70 -2.95 -11.41 17.61
N GLY A 71 -1.73 -11.62 17.13
CA GLY A 71 -1.46 -12.36 15.89
C GLY A 71 -1.62 -11.55 14.61
N ILE A 72 -1.72 -10.21 14.70
CA ILE A 72 -1.91 -9.34 13.53
C ILE A 72 -0.55 -8.98 12.93
N ARG A 73 -0.39 -9.15 11.62
CA ARG A 73 0.84 -8.74 10.91
C ARG A 73 0.98 -7.23 10.94
N VAL A 74 2.16 -6.74 11.29
CA VAL A 74 2.51 -5.31 11.33
C VAL A 74 3.66 -5.03 10.39
N ARG A 75 3.71 -3.81 9.86
CA ARG A 75 4.77 -3.29 8.99
C ARG A 75 5.20 -1.94 9.53
N TYR A 76 6.47 -1.59 9.34
CA TYR A 76 7.02 -0.36 9.88
C TYR A 76 7.63 0.56 8.83
N THR A 77 7.42 1.85 9.02
CA THR A 77 8.08 2.92 8.28
C THR A 77 8.43 4.05 9.24
N THR A 78 9.34 4.93 8.83
CA THR A 78 9.68 6.12 9.60
C THR A 78 9.41 7.37 8.76
N ASN A 79 8.77 8.37 9.34
CA ASN A 79 8.57 9.66 8.69
C ASN A 79 8.69 10.78 9.71
N LYS A 80 9.47 11.83 9.40
CA LYS A 80 9.70 13.00 10.26
C LYS A 80 10.06 12.66 11.72
N GLY A 81 10.80 11.57 11.93
CA GLY A 81 11.20 11.12 13.28
C GLY A 81 10.17 10.26 14.02
N ASN A 82 8.96 10.08 13.48
CA ASN A 82 7.95 9.18 14.01
C ASN A 82 8.12 7.77 13.40
N LEU A 83 7.85 6.75 14.21
CA LEU A 83 7.70 5.37 13.77
C LEU A 83 6.21 5.10 13.54
N TYR A 84 5.88 4.63 12.35
CA TYR A 84 4.56 4.17 11.95
C TYR A 84 4.61 2.66 11.74
#